data_AF-A0A2X4TL26-F1
#
_entry.id   AF-A0A2X4TL26-F1
#
_cell.length_a   1.000
_cell.length_b   1.000
_cell.length_c   1.000
_cell.angle_alpha   90.00
_cell.angle_beta   90.00
_cell.angle_gamma   90.00
#
_symmetry.space_group_name_H-M   'P 1'
#
loop_
_entity.id
_entity.type
_entity.pdbx_description
1 polymer ?
#
loop_
_entity_poly.entity_id
_entity_poly.type
_entity_poly.pdbx_seq_one_letter_code
_entity_poly.pdbx_strand_id
1 'polypeptide(L)'
;MPDGRRLRPTEVVREYERTLIDELNLLRESANAIQLRRNFENSPMLYIPEVYSDYCSQNMMVMERIYGIPVSDVAALEKNGPI
;
A
#
# COMPACT_ATOMS: atom_id res chain seq x y z
N MET A 1 9.71 16.46 33.42
CA MET A 1 9.00 15.51 32.52
C MET A 1 9.91 14.31 32.30
N PRO A 2 9.72 13.17 32.98
CA PRO A 2 10.64 12.03 32.89
C PRO A 2 9.98 10.85 32.16
N ASP A 3 9.80 10.94 30.83
CA ASP A 3 9.39 9.79 29.99
C ASP A 3 10.37 9.47 28.86
N GLY A 4 11.32 10.37 28.55
CA GLY A 4 12.27 10.19 27.46
C GLY A 4 13.31 9.08 27.66
N ARG A 5 13.47 8.55 28.88
CA ARG A 5 14.51 7.54 29.20
C ARG A 5 14.13 6.11 28.79
N ARG A 6 12.87 5.87 28.40
CA ARG A 6 12.38 4.59 27.86
C ARG A 6 12.33 4.53 26.34
N LEU A 7 12.36 5.67 25.65
CA LEU A 7 12.62 5.69 24.22
C LEU A 7 14.11 5.38 24.03
N ARG A 8 14.41 4.23 23.43
CA ARG A 8 15.76 3.86 23.00
C ARG A 8 15.99 4.52 21.64
N PRO A 9 16.40 5.81 21.58
CA PRO A 9 16.17 6.64 20.39
C PRO A 9 17.03 6.17 19.21
N THR A 10 18.22 5.65 19.50
CA THR A 10 19.12 5.03 18.53
C THR A 10 18.56 3.74 17.95
N GLU A 11 17.84 2.93 18.75
CA GLU A 11 17.17 1.74 18.25
C GLU A 11 15.97 2.09 17.40
N VAL A 12 15.19 3.10 17.81
CA VAL A 12 14.10 3.66 17.01
C VAL A 12 14.64 4.13 15.66
N VAL A 13 15.69 4.97 15.63
CA VAL A 13 16.29 5.43 14.36
C VAL A 13 16.74 4.27 13.46
N ARG A 14 17.39 3.24 14.02
CA ARG A 14 17.81 2.06 13.25
C ARG A 14 16.63 1.22 12.73
N GLU A 15 15.55 1.13 13.48
CA GLU A 15 14.33 0.46 13.04
C GLU A 15 13.67 1.22 11.90
N TYR A 16 13.54 2.54 12.03
CA TYR A 16 13.01 3.41 10.97
C TYR A 16 13.85 3.36 9.70
N GLU A 17 15.19 3.40 9.81
CA GLU A 17 16.09 3.29 8.64
C GLU A 17 15.88 1.97 7.89
N ARG A 18 15.83 0.86 8.62
CA ARG A 18 15.56 -0.45 8.03
C ARG A 18 14.18 -0.51 7.36
N THR A 19 13.13 -0.06 8.04
CA THR A 19 11.78 -0.04 7.49
C THR A 19 11.70 0.81 6.23
N LEU A 20 12.31 2.00 6.23
CA LEU A 20 12.36 2.87 5.07
C LEU A 20 13.04 2.20 3.88
N ILE A 21 14.18 1.53 4.09
CA ILE A 21 14.88 0.82 3.02
C ILE A 21 14.06 -0.37 2.51
N ASP A 22 13.38 -1.10 3.39
CA ASP A 22 12.52 -2.23 3.03
C ASP A 22 11.30 -1.78 2.19
N GLU A 23 10.77 -0.58 2.44
CA GLU A 23 9.66 0.00 1.65
C GLU A 23 10.09 0.46 0.24
N LEU A 24 11.39 0.59 -0.04
CA LEU A 24 11.87 1.04 -1.36
C LEU A 24 11.76 -0.03 -2.46
N ASN A 25 11.46 -1.30 -2.12
CA ASN A 25 11.43 -2.37 -3.11
C ASN A 25 10.01 -2.62 -3.66
N LEU A 26 9.66 -1.88 -4.71
CA LEU A 26 8.36 -2.00 -5.38
C LEU A 26 8.14 -3.34 -6.10
N LEU A 27 9.18 -4.14 -6.35
CA LEU A 27 8.97 -5.51 -6.87
C LEU A 27 8.27 -6.38 -5.84
N ARG A 28 8.60 -6.22 -4.54
CA ARG A 28 7.94 -6.96 -3.47
C ARG A 28 6.46 -6.57 -3.37
N GLU A 29 6.18 -5.27 -3.43
CA GLU A 29 4.81 -4.75 -3.46
C GLU A 29 4.04 -5.26 -4.69
N SER A 30 4.67 -5.27 -5.87
CA SER A 30 4.06 -5.78 -7.10
C SER A 30 3.68 -7.27 -6.98
N ALA A 31 4.55 -8.09 -6.38
CA ALA A 31 4.27 -9.50 -6.14
C ALA A 31 3.14 -9.70 -5.12
N ASN A 32 3.13 -8.91 -4.05
CA ASN A 32 2.06 -8.93 -3.05
C ASN A 32 0.71 -8.56 -3.66
N ALA A 33 0.66 -7.51 -4.50
CA ALA A 33 -0.55 -7.09 -5.19
C ALA A 33 -1.08 -8.16 -6.17
N ILE A 34 -0.20 -8.84 -6.92
CA ILE A 34 -0.57 -9.97 -7.78
C ILE A 34 -1.20 -11.10 -6.96
N GLN A 35 -0.61 -11.45 -5.81
CA GLN A 35 -1.17 -12.47 -4.94
C GLN A 35 -2.50 -12.05 -4.33
N LEU A 36 -2.62 -10.77 -3.94
CA LEU A 36 -3.86 -10.22 -3.43
C LEU A 36 -4.98 -10.31 -4.49
N ARG A 37 -4.70 -9.95 -5.75
CA ARG A 37 -5.68 -10.11 -6.84
C ARG A 37 -6.17 -11.56 -6.97
N ARG A 38 -5.26 -12.53 -6.95
CA ARG A 38 -5.61 -13.96 -7.00
C ARG A 38 -6.50 -14.40 -5.84
N ASN A 39 -6.24 -13.91 -4.63
CA ASN A 39 -7.04 -14.22 -3.45
C ASN A 39 -8.49 -13.70 -3.56
N PHE A 40 -8.73 -12.67 -4.36
CA PHE A 40 -10.03 -12.00 -4.51
C PHE A 40 -10.66 -12.16 -5.90
N GLU A 41 -10.09 -12.98 -6.79
CA GLU A 41 -10.49 -13.10 -8.20
C GLU A 41 -11.98 -13.43 -8.40
N ASN A 42 -12.59 -14.13 -7.44
CA ASN A 42 -14.03 -14.50 -7.46
C ASN A 42 -14.84 -13.84 -6.34
N SER A 43 -14.28 -12.84 -5.66
CA SER A 43 -14.96 -12.16 -4.55
C SER A 43 -15.71 -10.93 -5.06
N PRO A 44 -17.02 -10.78 -4.79
CA PRO A 44 -17.76 -9.58 -5.15
C PRO A 44 -17.41 -8.37 -4.27
N MET A 45 -16.61 -8.55 -3.21
CA MET A 45 -16.32 -7.50 -2.23
C MET A 45 -15.22 -6.54 -2.66
N LEU A 46 -14.23 -7.00 -3.43
CA LEU A 46 -13.02 -6.21 -3.67
C LEU A 46 -12.45 -6.47 -5.05
N TYR A 47 -12.22 -5.39 -5.78
CA TYR A 47 -11.50 -5.40 -7.04
C TYR A 47 -10.06 -4.96 -6.82
N ILE A 48 -9.10 -5.77 -7.26
CA ILE A 48 -7.66 -5.46 -7.20
C ILE A 48 -7.15 -5.25 -8.63
N PRO A 49 -6.57 -4.10 -9.00
CA PRO A 49 -6.07 -3.82 -10.34
C PRO A 49 -5.00 -4.81 -10.81
N GLU A 50 -4.89 -5.03 -12.12
CA GLU A 50 -3.85 -5.89 -12.69
C GLU A 50 -2.49 -5.21 -12.60
N VAL A 51 -1.46 -5.95 -12.22
CA VAL A 51 -0.07 -5.47 -12.20
C VAL A 51 0.65 -6.03 -13.41
N TYR A 52 1.28 -5.15 -14.20
CA TYR A 52 2.04 -5.56 -15.37
C TYR A 52 3.50 -5.81 -14.98
N SER A 53 3.79 -7.03 -14.51
CA SER A 53 5.10 -7.40 -13.94
C SER A 53 6.28 -7.15 -14.88
N ASP A 54 6.07 -7.32 -16.19
CA ASP A 54 7.11 -7.14 -17.21
C ASP A 54 7.61 -5.68 -17.30
N TYR A 55 6.83 -4.73 -16.78
CA TYR A 55 7.18 -3.31 -16.73
C TYR A 55 7.51 -2.82 -15.31
N CYS A 56 7.61 -3.73 -14.33
CA CYS A 56 7.95 -3.40 -12.96
C CYS A 56 9.46 -3.56 -12.71
N SER A 57 9.99 -2.71 -11.83
CA SER A 57 11.37 -2.76 -11.35
C SER A 57 11.40 -2.36 -9.87
N GLN A 58 12.58 -2.36 -9.23
CA GLN A 58 12.67 -2.06 -7.80
C GLN A 58 12.10 -0.68 -7.44
N ASN A 59 12.15 0.29 -8.35
CA ASN A 59 11.75 1.68 -8.11
C ASN A 59 10.56 2.14 -8.98
N MET A 60 9.95 1.25 -9.75
CA MET A 60 8.77 1.57 -10.58
C MET A 60 7.80 0.40 -10.64
N MET A 61 6.53 0.67 -10.38
CA MET A 61 5.43 -0.30 -10.49
C MET A 61 4.40 0.20 -11.51
N VAL A 62 3.98 -0.67 -12.41
CA VAL A 62 2.99 -0.37 -13.45
C VAL A 62 1.78 -1.26 -13.24
N MET A 63 0.59 -0.65 -13.20
CA MET A 63 -0.68 -1.35 -12.96
C MET A 63 -1.80 -0.75 -13.79
N GLU A 64 -2.89 -1.50 -13.90
CA GLU A 64 -4.14 -1.08 -14.54
C GLU A 64 -4.66 0.22 -13.92
N ARG A 65 -5.14 1.12 -14.79
CA ARG A 65 -5.72 2.39 -14.38
C ARG A 65 -7.19 2.19 -13.97
N ILE A 66 -7.50 2.46 -12.71
CA ILE A 66 -8.88 2.46 -12.19
C ILE A 66 -9.44 3.86 -11.98
N TYR A 67 -10.77 3.96 -11.98
CA TYR A 67 -11.53 5.17 -11.70
C TYR A 67 -12.52 4.90 -10.57
N GLY A 68 -12.68 5.88 -9.68
CA GLY A 68 -13.58 5.79 -8.54
C GLY A 68 -13.50 7.06 -7.69
N ILE A 69 -14.34 7.13 -6.66
CA ILE A 69 -14.28 8.21 -5.68
C ILE A 69 -13.16 7.85 -4.68
N PRO A 70 -12.16 8.72 -4.46
CA PRO A 70 -11.13 8.47 -3.47
C PRO A 70 -11.73 8.29 -2.08
N VAL A 71 -11.23 7.32 -1.30
CA VAL A 71 -11.72 7.07 0.08
C VAL A 71 -11.58 8.30 1.00
N SER A 72 -10.65 9.20 0.67
CA SER A 72 -10.45 10.46 1.38
C SER A 72 -11.53 11.51 1.12
N ASP A 73 -12.31 11.39 0.04
CA ASP A 73 -13.40 12.31 -0.30
C ASP A 73 -14.73 11.82 0.28
N VAL A 74 -14.85 11.94 1.60
CA VAL A 74 -16.02 11.48 2.37
C VAL A 74 -17.31 12.14 1.86
N ALA A 75 -17.25 13.43 1.51
CA ALA A 75 -18.42 14.17 1.03
C ALA A 75 -18.92 13.64 -0.33
N ALA A 76 -18.01 13.33 -1.26
CA ALA A 76 -18.38 12.71 -2.53
C ALA A 76 -18.93 11.29 -2.35
N LEU A 77 -18.38 10.52 -1.41
CA LEU A 77 -18.89 9.18 -1.08
C LEU A 77 -20.33 9.25 -0.55
N GLU A 78 -20.60 10.07 0.48
CA GLU A 78 -21.94 10.21 1.06
C GLU A 78 -23.00 10.63 0.03
N LYS A 79 -22.62 11.52 -0.91
CA LYS A 79 -23.50 12.00 -1.97
C LYS A 79 -23.88 10.92 -2.99
N ASN A 80 -22.99 9.96 -3.27
CA ASN A 80 -23.20 8.92 -4.28
C ASN A 80 -23.72 7.60 -3.69
N GLY A 81 -23.97 7.58 -2.37
CA GLY A 81 -24.46 6.43 -1.62
C GLY A 81 -23.35 5.75 -0.81
N PRO A 82 -23.65 5.19 0.37
CA PRO A 82 -22.66 4.43 1.15
C PRO A 82 -22.21 3.19 0.37
N ILE A 83 -20.94 2.82 0.57
CA ILE A 83 -20.33 1.56 0.08
C ILE A 83 -21.11 0.38 0.68
#